data_AF-A0A1M6JD34-F1
#
_entry.id   AF-A0A1M6JD34-F1
#
_cell.length_a   1.000
_cell.length_b   1.000
_cell.length_c   1.000
_cell.angle_alpha   90.00
_cell.angle_beta   90.00
_cell.angle_gamma   90.00
#
_symmetry.space_group_name_H-M   'P 1'
#
loop_
_entity.id
_entity.type
_entity.pdbx_description
1 polymer ?
#
loop_
_entity_poly.entity_id
_entity_poly.type
_entity_poly.pdbx_seq_one_letter_code
_entity_poly.pdbx_strand_id
1 'polypeptide(L)' 'MSTPKTAGLGSVTGRDEFIIGEALATALIALEQLPDARQPTRNMADMKMLLNSLYAHEEVTLHLTIARWRFIPCARPFGA' A
#
# COMPACT_ATOMS: atom_id res chain seq x y z
N MET A 1 9.81 11.98 23.03
CA MET A 1 10.62 11.97 21.80
C MET A 1 9.65 12.03 20.64
N SER A 2 9.43 13.22 20.09
CA SER A 2 8.54 13.40 18.95
C SER A 2 9.27 12.94 17.70
N THR A 3 8.74 11.91 17.03
CA THR A 3 9.24 11.48 15.72
C THR A 3 9.18 12.67 14.76
N PRO A 4 10.14 12.78 13.82
CA PRO A 4 10.09 13.83 12.82
C PRO A 4 8.85 13.59 11.97
N LYS A 5 7.85 14.46 12.13
CA LYS A 5 6.72 14.59 11.23
C LYS A 5 7.32 14.89 9.87
N THR A 6 7.42 13.87 9.02
CA THR A 6 7.76 13.98 7.60
C THR A 6 7.00 15.18 7.08
N ALA A 7 7.73 16.18 6.57
CA ALA A 7 7.17 17.46 6.17
C ALA A 7 5.97 17.20 5.26
N GLY A 8 4.76 17.32 5.83
CA GLY A 8 3.55 16.91 5.17
C GLY A 8 3.44 17.70 3.89
N LEU A 9 3.44 17.01 2.75
CA LEU A 9 2.79 17.51 1.55
C LEU A 9 1.44 18.06 2.03
N GLY A 10 1.23 19.37 1.91
CA GLY A 10 0.06 20.03 2.49
C GLY A 10 -1.19 19.25 2.12
N SER A 11 -1.87 18.69 3.12
CA SER A 11 -2.98 17.77 2.87
C SER A 11 -4.11 18.51 2.15
N VAL A 12 -4.44 18.07 0.94
CA VAL A 12 -5.46 18.64 0.08
C VAL A 12 -6.85 18.22 0.56
N THR A 13 -7.02 16.96 0.96
CA THR A 13 -8.31 16.39 1.38
C THR A 13 -8.42 16.12 2.89
N GLY A 14 -7.32 16.26 3.63
CA GLY A 14 -7.23 15.79 5.02
C GLY A 14 -7.09 14.27 5.15
N ARG A 15 -7.06 13.52 4.03
CA ARG A 15 -6.93 12.05 3.98
C ARG A 15 -5.95 11.57 2.91
N ASP A 16 -5.11 12.46 2.38
CA ASP A 16 -4.24 12.17 1.24
C ASP A 16 -3.32 10.98 1.52
N GLU A 17 -2.72 10.93 2.71
CA GLU A 17 -1.85 9.83 3.15
C GLU A 17 -2.58 8.48 3.03
N PHE A 18 -3.81 8.40 3.55
CA PHE A 18 -4.68 7.23 3.44
C PHE A 18 -5.00 6.85 2.01
N ILE A 19 -5.37 7.83 1.18
CA ILE A 19 -5.70 7.59 -0.23
C ILE A 19 -4.48 7.07 -1.00
N ILE A 20 -3.31 7.68 -0.78
CA ILE A 20 -2.04 7.29 -1.40
C ILE A 20 -1.64 5.88 -0.93
N GLY A 21 -1.75 5.60 0.37
CA GLY A 21 -1.47 4.29 0.95
C GLY A 21 -2.32 3.18 0.35
N GLU A 22 -3.64 3.37 0.33
CA GLU A 22 -4.58 2.43 -0.26
C GLU A 22 -4.34 2.22 -1.76
N ALA A 23 -4.03 3.29 -2.50
CA ALA A 23 -3.73 3.21 -3.93
C ALA A 23 -2.42 2.44 -4.20
N LEU A 24 -1.36 2.71 -3.43
CA LEU A 24 -0.09 2.00 -3.52
C LEU A 24 -0.26 0.51 -3.21
N ALA A 25 -0.94 0.17 -2.11
CA ALA A 25 -1.19 -1.22 -1.74
C ALA A 25 -2.01 -1.96 -2.80
N THR A 26 -3.06 -1.32 -3.33
CA THR A 26 -3.89 -1.87 -4.41
C THR A 26 -3.07 -2.10 -5.69
N ALA A 27 -2.24 -1.12 -6.09
CA ALA A 27 -1.39 -1.24 -7.26
C ALA A 27 -0.35 -2.36 -7.11
N LEU A 28 0.28 -2.48 -5.94
CA LEU A 28 1.25 -3.54 -5.67
C LEU A 28 0.64 -4.94 -5.83
N ILE A 29 -0.52 -5.17 -5.22
CA ILE A 29 -1.20 -6.46 -5.35
C ILE A 29 -1.61 -6.74 -6.79
N ALA A 30 -2.13 -5.74 -7.52
CA ALA A 30 -2.50 -5.89 -8.92
C ALA A 30 -1.29 -6.26 -9.79
N LEU A 31 -0.14 -5.62 -9.55
CA LEU A 31 1.10 -5.90 -10.27
C LEU A 31 1.66 -7.30 -9.94
N GLU A 32 1.51 -7.77 -8.69
CA GLU A 32 1.85 -9.15 -8.30
C GLU A 32 1.05 -10.21 -9.08
N GLN A 33 -0.12 -9.87 -9.63
CA GLN A 33 -0.92 -10.81 -10.45
C GLN A 33 -0.43 -10.92 -11.90
N LEU A 34 0.46 -10.03 -12.35
CA LEU A 34 1.01 -10.09 -13.70
C LEU A 34 2.07 -11.20 -13.80
N PRO A 35 2.25 -11.82 -14.99
CA PRO A 35 3.39 -12.70 -15.22
C PRO A 35 4.70 -11.99 -14.92
N ASP A 36 5.69 -12.68 -14.33
CA ASP A 36 6.95 -12.10 -13.87
C ASP A 36 7.65 -11.21 -14.91
N ALA A 37 7.65 -11.62 -16.19
CA ALA A 37 8.24 -10.87 -17.30
C ALA A 37 7.59 -9.50 -17.56
N ARG A 38 6.39 -9.25 -17.02
CA ARG A 38 5.63 -8.01 -17.16
C ARG A 38 5.58 -7.20 -15.87
N GLN A 39 6.16 -7.69 -14.78
CA GLN A 39 6.19 -6.95 -13.52
C GLN A 39 7.22 -5.83 -13.59
N PRO A 40 6.85 -4.56 -13.35
CA PRO A 40 7.79 -3.45 -13.31
C PRO A 40 8.50 -3.44 -11.95
N THR A 41 9.42 -4.39 -11.75
CA THR A 41 10.05 -4.70 -10.45
C THR A 41 10.66 -3.49 -9.74
N ARG A 42 11.29 -2.57 -10.50
CA ARG A 42 11.83 -1.32 -9.95
C ARG A 42 10.72 -0.42 -9.40
N ASN A 43 9.67 -0.17 -10.18
CA ASN A 43 8.54 0.65 -9.74
C ASN A 43 7.84 0.01 -8.53
N MET A 44 7.71 -1.32 -8.49
CA MET A 44 7.15 -2.02 -7.34
C MET A 44 8.02 -1.86 -6.08
N ALA A 45 9.35 -1.88 -6.21
CA ALA A 45 10.25 -1.62 -5.09
C ALA A 45 10.11 -0.19 -4.57
N ASP A 46 10.05 0.80 -5.48
CA ASP A 46 9.84 2.21 -5.13
C ASP A 46 8.48 2.42 -4.45
N MET A 47 7.41 1.79 -4.95
CA MET A 47 6.08 1.81 -4.34
C MET A 47 6.07 1.20 -2.93
N LYS A 48 6.79 0.09 -2.71
CA LYS A 48 6.96 -0.50 -1.37
C LYS A 48 7.71 0.44 -0.44
N MET A 49 8.77 1.10 -0.92
CA MET A 49 9.51 2.08 -0.12
C MET A 49 8.62 3.27 0.27
N LEU A 50 7.83 3.80 -0.67
CA LEU A 50 6.87 4.87 -0.39
C LEU A 50 5.85 4.43 0.66
N LEU A 51 5.25 3.25 0.51
CA LEU A 51 4.26 2.75 1.47
C LEU A 51 4.84 2.59 2.89
N ASN A 52 6.07 2.07 3.01
CA ASN A 52 6.77 1.96 4.30
C ASN A 52 7.21 3.31 4.88
N SER A 53 7.27 4.38 4.06
CA SER A 53 7.54 5.73 4.56
C SER A 53 6.29 6.44 5.09
N LEU A 54 5.10 6.02 4.64
CA LEU A 54 3.82 6.59 5.04
C LEU A 54 3.25 5.93 6.30
N TYR A 55 3.57 4.66 6.56
CA TYR A 55 2.92 3.85 7.59
C TYR A 55 3.89 3.02 8.41
N ALA A 56 3.49 2.69 9.64
CA ALA A 56 4.18 1.65 10.41
C ALA A 56 4.00 0.28 9.73
N HIS A 57 4.92 -0.65 10.00
CA HIS A 57 4.94 -1.97 9.33
C HIS A 57 3.63 -2.76 9.46
N GLU A 58 2.98 -2.68 10.62
CA GLU A 58 1.68 -3.32 10.90
C GLU A 58 0.54 -2.74 10.06
N GLU A 59 0.53 -1.42 9.87
CA GLU A 59 -0.44 -0.72 9.02
C GLU A 59 -0.19 -1.01 7.53
N VAL A 60 1.07 -1.06 7.09
CA VAL A 60 1.44 -1.51 5.73
C VAL A 60 0.88 -2.91 5.46
N THR A 61 1.03 -3.82 6.42
CA THR A 61 0.54 -5.20 6.32
C THR A 61 -0.99 -5.23 6.20
N LEU A 62 -1.68 -4.37 6.96
CA LEU A 62 -3.13 -4.25 6.89
C LEU A 62 -3.60 -3.76 5.50
N HIS A 63 -3.01 -2.67 4.99
CA HIS A 63 -3.33 -2.14 3.66
C HIS A 63 -3.13 -3.19 2.55
N LEU A 64 -2.00 -3.91 2.56
CA LEU A 64 -1.72 -4.98 1.60
C LEU A 64 -2.70 -6.15 1.72
N THR A 65 -3.08 -6.51 2.95
CA THR A 65 -4.05 -7.59 3.20
C THR A 65 -5.43 -7.24 2.68
N ILE A 66 -5.91 -6.03 2.99
CA ILE A 66 -7.19 -5.52 2.50
C ILE A 66 -7.18 -5.46 0.97
N ALA A 67 -6.12 -4.93 0.36
CA ALA A 67 -5.95 -4.93 -1.09
C ALA A 67 -6.00 -6.34 -1.68
N ARG A 68 -5.30 -7.30 -1.07
CA ARG A 68 -5.28 -8.70 -1.51
C ARG A 68 -6.67 -9.35 -1.48
N TRP A 69 -7.47 -9.08 -0.46
CA TRP A 69 -8.84 -9.57 -0.41
C TRP A 69 -9.74 -9.00 -1.51
N ARG A 70 -9.45 -7.81 -2.02
CA ARG A 70 -10.21 -7.23 -3.15
C ARG A 70 -9.94 -7.97 -4.47
N PHE A 71 -8.70 -8.40 -4.70
CA PHE A 71 -8.31 -9.12 -5.92
C PHE A 71 -8.50 -10.63 -5.84
N ILE A 72 -8.40 -11.20 -4.63
CA ILE A 72 -8.54 -12.64 -4.38
C ILE A 72 -9.60 -12.82 -3.28
N PRO A 73 -10.90 -12.77 -3.62
CA PRO A 73 -11.97 -12.87 -2.63
C PRO A 73 -11.91 -14.18 -1.81
N CYS A 74 -11.42 -15.26 -2.43
CA CYS A 74 -11.25 -16.56 -1.77
C CYS A 74 -10.16 -16.56 -0.68
N ALA A 75 -9.28 -15.57 -0.65
CA ALA A 75 -8.23 -15.42 0.38
C ALA A 75 -8.72 -14.62 1.61
N ARG A 76 -9.95 -14.11 1.59
CA ARG A 76 -10.55 -13.42 2.72
C ARG A 76 -11.00 -14.44 3.78
N PRO A 77 -10.59 -14.29 5.07
CA PRO A 77 -11.13 -15.10 6.15
C PRO A 77 -12.65 -14.93 6.24
N PHE A 78 -13.36 -16.00 6.58
CA PHE A 78 -14.80 -15.91 6.86
C PHE A 78 -15.05 -14.89 7.98
N GLY A 79 -15.78 -13.81 7.67
CA GLY A 79 -16.19 -12.79 8.64
C GLY A 79 -15.33 -11.52 8.71
N ALA A 80 -14.37 -11.33 7.79
CA ALA A 80 -13.56 -10.11 7.69
C ALA A 80 -14.12 -9.06 6.71
#